data_AF-A0A661ERQ1-F1
#
_entry.id   AF-A0A661ERQ1-F1
#
_cell.length_a   1.000
_cell.length_b   1.000
_cell.length_c   1.000
_cell.angle_alpha   90.00
_cell.angle_beta   90.00
_cell.angle_gamma   90.00
#
_symmetry.space_group_name_H-M   'P 1'
#
loop_
_entity.id
_entity.type
_entity.pdbx_description
1 polymer ?
#
loop_
_entity_poly.entity_id
_entity_poly.type
_entity_poly.pdbx_seq_one_letter_code
_entity_poly.pdbx_strand_id
1 'polypeptide(L)' 'MLRTSATVAPNQVIVYVWENYQFRNWEVYDNLLIGMPKPLHLAGGYEQFRFYFLNGSPGPSNDRGVRVDFEKLSDVAATA' A
#
# COMPACT_ATOMS: atom_id res chain seq x y z
N MET A 1 2.28 -12.84 -11.09
CA MET A 1 3.57 -13.20 -11.74
C MET A 1 4.70 -12.54 -10.97
N LEU A 2 5.70 -13.30 -10.52
CA LEU A 2 6.87 -12.76 -9.83
C LEU A 2 8.00 -12.52 -10.84
N ARG A 3 8.67 -11.36 -10.76
CA ARG A 3 9.85 -11.04 -11.56
C ARG A 3 10.97 -10.56 -10.63
N THR A 4 12.14 -11.20 -10.74
CA THR A 4 13.36 -10.70 -10.10
C THR A 4 14.00 -9.64 -10.99
N SER A 5 14.57 -8.60 -10.37
CA SER A 5 15.31 -7.54 -11.08
C SER A 5 16.45 -7.04 -10.22
N ALA A 6 17.65 -6.96 -10.79
CA ALA A 6 18.84 -6.45 -10.11
C ALA A 6 18.74 -4.95 -9.74
N THR A 7 17.77 -4.23 -10.30
CA THR A 7 17.52 -2.81 -10.01
C THR A 7 16.69 -2.58 -8.76
N VAL A 8 16.08 -3.63 -8.18
CA VAL A 8 15.28 -3.53 -6.96
C VAL A 8 16.20 -3.66 -5.75
N ALA A 9 16.06 -2.77 -4.77
CA ALA A 9 16.90 -2.78 -3.58
C ALA A 9 16.67 -4.06 -2.74
N PRO A 10 17.67 -4.54 -1.99
CA PRO A 10 17.47 -5.62 -1.02
C PRO A 10 16.34 -5.28 -0.03
N ASN A 11 15.57 -6.29 0.36
CA ASN A 11 14.41 -6.17 1.27
C ASN A 11 13.30 -5.22 0.76
N GLN A 12 13.17 -5.07 -0.55
CA GLN A 12 12.11 -4.32 -1.19
C GLN A 12 11.28 -5.25 -2.09
N VAL A 13 9.96 -5.19 -1.90
CA VAL A 13 8.99 -5.80 -2.81
C VAL A 13 8.22 -4.69 -3.48
N ILE A 14 8.01 -4.82 -4.79
CA ILE A 14 7.26 -3.85 -5.58
C ILE A 14 6.10 -4.59 -6.23
N VAL A 15 4.88 -4.15 -5.91
CA VAL A 15 3.66 -4.56 -6.58
C VAL A 15 3.18 -3.36 -7.40
N TYR A 16 3.07 -3.53 -8.71
CA TYR A 16 2.44 -2.53 -9.56
C TYR A 16 0.93 -2.63 -9.44
N VAL A 17 0.24 -1.53 -9.74
CA VAL A 17 -1.22 -1.49 -9.76
C VAL A 17 -1.72 -2.44 -10.85
N TRP A 18 -2.47 -3.46 -10.44
CA TRP A 18 -3.18 -4.39 -11.32
C TRP A 18 -4.66 -4.35 -10.97
N GLU A 19 -5.52 -4.73 -11.92
CA GLU A 19 -6.96 -4.82 -11.69
C GLU A 19 -7.28 -5.97 -10.71
N ASN A 20 -8.35 -5.81 -9.92
CA ASN A 20 -8.68 -6.74 -8.82
C ASN A 20 -8.83 -8.20 -9.27
N TYR A 21 -9.42 -8.43 -10.45
CA TYR A 21 -9.63 -9.78 -11.00
C TYR A 21 -8.33 -10.48 -11.43
N GLN A 22 -7.21 -9.76 -11.50
CA GLN A 22 -5.90 -10.32 -11.84
C GLN A 22 -5.22 -10.95 -10.61
N PHE A 23 -5.74 -10.69 -9.41
CA PHE A 23 -5.30 -11.33 -8.18
C PHE A 23 -6.08 -12.63 -7.96
N ARG A 24 -5.35 -13.66 -7.52
CA ARG A 24 -5.97 -14.93 -7.15
C ARG A 24 -6.94 -14.69 -5.99
N ASN A 25 -8.10 -15.35 -6.02
CA ASN A 25 -9.12 -15.27 -4.97
C ASN A 25 -9.61 -13.84 -4.65
N TRP A 26 -9.40 -12.86 -5.54
CA TRP A 26 -9.68 -11.44 -5.29
C TRP A 26 -8.91 -10.85 -4.09
N GLU A 27 -7.78 -11.47 -3.74
CA GLU A 27 -6.89 -10.98 -2.68
C GLU A 27 -5.96 -9.88 -3.21
N VAL A 28 -6.53 -8.68 -3.31
CA VAL A 28 -5.83 -7.50 -3.82
C VAL A 28 -4.80 -7.02 -2.81
N TYR A 29 -3.66 -6.52 -3.30
CA TYR A 29 -2.62 -5.92 -2.46
C TYR A 29 -3.12 -4.73 -1.63
N ASP A 30 -4.14 -4.00 -2.10
CA ASP A 30 -4.77 -2.87 -1.41
C ASP A 30 -5.32 -3.28 -0.03
N ASN A 31 -5.68 -4.55 0.18
CA ASN A 31 -6.11 -5.06 1.49
C ASN A 31 -5.02 -4.94 2.58
N LEU A 32 -3.74 -4.85 2.18
CA LEU A 32 -2.61 -4.68 3.09
C LEU A 32 -2.34 -3.20 3.42
N LEU A 33 -2.97 -2.26 2.70
CA LEU A 33 -2.68 -0.83 2.82
C LEU A 33 -3.45 -0.20 4.00
N ILE A 34 -2.86 -0.26 5.19
CA ILE A 34 -3.45 0.35 6.38
C ILE A 34 -3.28 1.88 6.35
N GLY A 35 -4.40 2.58 6.14
CA GLY A 35 -4.47 4.03 6.18
C GLY A 35 -4.34 4.59 7.58
N MET A 36 -3.10 4.83 8.02
CA MET A 36 -2.86 5.60 9.25
C MET A 36 -2.66 7.08 8.93
N PRO A 37 -3.63 7.96 9.24
CA PRO A 37 -3.45 9.39 9.09
C PRO A 37 -2.38 9.88 10.08
N LYS A 38 -1.42 10.66 9.59
CA LYS A 38 -0.47 11.35 10.47
C LYS A 38 -1.24 12.42 11.27
N PRO A 39 -1.11 12.47 12.60
CA PRO A 39 -1.84 13.45 13.43
C PRO A 39 -1.62 14.91 12.99
N LEU A 40 -0.43 15.23 12.47
CA LEU A 40 -0.11 16.56 11.96
C LEU A 40 -1.07 17.01 10.85
N HIS A 41 -1.60 16.09 10.04
CA HIS A 41 -2.54 16.44 8.99
C HIS A 41 -3.95 16.81 9.50
N LEU A 42 -4.18 16.70 10.81
CA LEU A 42 -5.43 17.13 11.46
C LEU A 42 -5.27 18.51 12.13
N ALA A 43 -4.08 19.11 12.08
CA ALA A 43 -3.89 20.47 12.58
C ALA A 43 -4.60 21.47 11.68
N GLY A 44 -5.49 22.30 12.24
CA GLY A 44 -6.22 23.33 11.50
C GLY A 44 -6.11 24.75 12.07
N GLY A 45 -5.44 24.91 13.22
CA GLY A 45 -5.32 26.20 13.92
C GLY A 45 -4.29 27.17 13.34
N TYR A 46 -3.62 26.78 12.26
CA TYR A 46 -2.66 27.60 11.52
C TYR A 46 -3.20 27.79 10.10
N GLU A 47 -3.26 29.04 9.61
CA GLU A 47 -3.95 29.39 8.37
C GLU A 47 -3.49 28.54 7.17
N GLN A 48 -2.20 28.24 7.09
CA GLN A 48 -1.58 27.43 6.04
C GLN A 48 -1.97 25.94 6.12
N PHE A 49 -2.43 25.47 7.27
CA PHE A 49 -2.91 24.10 7.49
C PHE A 49 -4.44 23.99 7.49
N ARG A 50 -5.16 25.10 7.27
CA ARG A 50 -6.62 25.07 7.18
C ARG A 50 -7.05 24.12 6.06
N PHE A 51 -8.07 23.31 6.35
CA PHE A 51 -8.73 22.51 5.32
C PHE A 51 -9.40 23.40 4.27
N TYR A 52 -9.21 23.05 2.99
CA TYR A 52 -10.00 23.54 1.87
C TYR A 52 -10.10 22.45 0.80
N PHE A 53 -10.91 22.66 -0.23
CA PHE A 53 -11.10 21.64 -1.27
C PHE A 53 -9.75 21.18 -1.85
N LEU A 54 -9.42 19.90 -1.67
CA LEU A 54 -8.15 19.25 -2.06
C LEU A 54 -6.89 19.66 -1.27
N ASN A 55 -7.01 20.29 -0.10
CA ASN A 55 -5.85 20.62 0.75
C ASN A 55 -6.18 20.61 2.25
N GLY A 56 -5.15 20.46 3.09
CA GLY A 56 -5.30 20.53 4.55
C GLY A 56 -6.09 19.35 5.13
N SER A 57 -6.21 18.25 4.37
CA SER A 57 -6.72 16.97 4.84
C SER A 57 -5.59 15.96 5.01
N PRO A 58 -5.79 14.91 5.82
CA PRO A 58 -4.92 13.75 5.79
C PRO A 58 -4.73 13.22 4.37
N GLY A 59 -3.47 13.09 3.96
CA GLY A 59 -3.13 12.37 2.76
C GLY A 59 -3.60 10.91 2.83
N PRO A 60 -3.80 10.26 1.67
CA PRO A 60 -4.16 8.85 1.63
C PRO A 60 -3.11 7.98 2.35
N SER A 61 -3.52 6.74 2.68
CA SER A 61 -2.65 5.71 3.24
C SER A 61 -1.28 5.68 2.56
N ASN A 62 -0.20 5.58 3.34
CA ASN A 62 1.13 5.45 2.78
C ASN A 62 1.36 4.01 2.31
N ASP A 63 1.19 3.78 1.01
CA ASP A 63 1.48 2.53 0.30
C ASP A 63 2.96 2.10 0.37
N ARG A 64 3.88 3.06 0.54
CA ARG A 64 5.34 2.79 0.62
C ARG A 64 5.85 2.55 2.04
N GLY A 65 5.00 2.72 3.05
CA GLY A 65 5.35 2.53 4.46
C GLY A 65 5.09 1.11 4.96
N VAL A 66 4.32 0.32 4.22
CA VAL A 66 3.88 -1.01 4.65
C VAL A 66 5.05 -1.99 4.56
N ARG A 67 5.28 -2.73 5.65
CA ARG A 67 6.22 -3.86 5.70
C ARG A 67 5.42 -5.13 5.53
N VAL A 68 5.93 -6.03 4.71
CA VAL A 68 5.29 -7.31 4.41
C VAL A 68 6.35 -8.40 4.46
N ASP A 69 5.94 -9.57 4.95
CA ASP A 69 6.63 -10.82 4.66
C ASP A 69 6.00 -11.46 3.41
N PHE A 70 6.76 -12.29 2.73
CA PHE A 70 6.27 -13.05 1.59
C PHE A 70 6.91 -14.42 1.57
N GLU A 71 6.16 -15.38 1.05
CA GLU A 71 6.64 -16.74 0.83
C GLU A 71 6.34 -17.19 -0.59
N LYS A 72 7.10 -18.18 -1.05
CA LYS A 72 6.78 -18.83 -2.31
C LYS A 72 5.54 -19.68 -2.08
N LEU A 73 4.48 -19.42 -2.85
CA LEU A 73 3.27 -20.22 -2.80
C LEU A 73 3.62 -21.70 -3.10
N SER A 74 3.26 -22.61 -2.20
CA SER A 74 3.34 -24.05 -2.43
C SER A 74 2.03 -24.52 -3.07
N ASP A 75 2.11 -25.54 -3.94
CA ASP A 75 0.94 -26.04 -4.68
C ASP A 75 -0.17 -26.59 -3.76
N VAL A 76 0.13 -26.86 -2.48
CA VAL A 76 -0.83 -27.37 -1.49
C VAL A 76 -1.70 -26.25 -0.88
N ALA A 77 -1.13 -25.05 -0.66
CA ALA A 77 -1.84 -23.90 -0.10
C ALA A 77 -2.80 -23.24 -1.11
N ALA A 78 -2.69 -23.59 -2.38
CA ALA A 78 -3.43 -23.02 -3.50
C ALA A 78 -4.93 -23.43 -3.57
N THR A 79 -5.35 -24.42 -2.78
CA THR A 79 -6.67 -25.07 -2.91
C THR A 79 -7.63 -24.82 -1.74
N ALA A 80 -7.19 -24.09 -0.72
CA ALA A 80 -8.01 -23.62 0.39
C ALA A 80 -8.54 -22.20 0.10
#